data_AF-A0A937ZWV5-F1
#
_entry.id   AF-A0A937ZWV5-F1
#
_cell.length_a   1.000
_cell.length_b   1.000
_cell.length_c   1.000
_cell.angle_alpha   90.00
_cell.angle_beta   90.00
_cell.angle_gamma   90.00
#
_symmetry.space_group_name_H-M   'P 1'
#
loop_
_entity.id
_entity.type
_entity.pdbx_description
1 polymer ?
#
loop_
_entity_poly.entity_id
_entity_poly.type
_entity_poly.pdbx_seq_one_letter_code
_entity_poly.pdbx_strand_id
1 'polypeptide(L)' 'MPVRPPSEPVSPGRDCPFCPRLVDFRNAIRAAFPDFFNAPVPSFGGADARLLVVGLAPGLRGANRTGRPFTGDWA' A
#
# COMPACT_ATOMS: atom_id res chain seq x y z
N MET A 1 4.56 21.91 24.58
CA MET A 1 4.38 22.28 23.16
C MET A 1 3.17 21.51 22.66
N PRO A 2 2.11 22.15 22.14
CA PRO A 2 0.96 21.43 21.63
C PRO A 2 1.41 20.67 20.36
N VAL A 3 1.28 19.35 20.39
CA VAL A 3 1.54 18.49 19.24
C VAL A 3 0.55 18.89 18.16
N ARG A 4 1.05 19.38 17.01
CA ARG A 4 0.22 19.66 15.83
C ARG A 4 -0.51 18.37 15.45
N PRO A 5 -1.84 18.37 15.24
CA PRO A 5 -2.52 17.16 14.79
C PRO A 5 -1.83 16.68 13.50
N PRO A 6 -1.51 15.39 13.36
CA PRO A 6 -0.97 14.89 12.12
C PRO A 6 -1.99 15.22 11.03
N SER A 7 -1.57 16.02 10.05
CA SER A 7 -2.26 16.10 8.76
C SER A 7 -2.52 14.68 8.30
N GLU A 8 -3.73 14.39 7.82
CA GLU A 8 -4.15 13.07 7.35
C GLU A 8 -2.99 12.33 6.65
N PRO A 9 -2.77 11.04 6.95
CA PRO A 9 -1.68 10.31 6.33
C PRO A 9 -1.88 10.35 4.81
N VAL A 10 -0.96 11.04 4.14
CA VAL A 10 -0.98 11.24 2.68
C VAL A 10 -0.63 9.91 2.02
N SER A 11 -1.62 9.02 1.96
CA SER A 11 -1.53 7.79 1.18
C SER A 11 -1.81 8.14 -0.27
N PRO A 12 -1.05 7.61 -1.24
CA PRO A 12 -1.35 7.82 -2.64
C PRO A 12 -2.77 7.33 -2.96
N GLY A 13 -3.51 8.10 -3.75
CA GLY A 13 -4.81 7.65 -4.26
C GLY A 13 -4.67 6.34 -5.05
N ARG A 14 -5.77 5.59 -5.16
CA ARG A 14 -5.82 4.28 -5.84
C ARG A 14 -5.13 4.26 -7.20
N ASP A 15 -5.28 5.34 -7.95
CA ASP A 15 -4.78 5.49 -9.31
C ASP A 15 -3.60 6.47 -9.43
N CYS A 16 -2.84 6.69 -8.34
CA CYS A 16 -1.65 7.54 -8.31
C CYS A 16 -0.75 7.32 -9.55
N PRO A 17 -0.43 8.39 -10.32
CA PRO A 17 0.28 8.27 -11.60
C PRO A 17 1.79 8.50 -11.50
N PHE A 18 2.33 8.85 -10.32
CA PHE A 18 3.68 9.43 -10.19
C PHE A 18 4.84 8.49 -10.54
N CYS A 19 4.62 7.18 -10.59
CA CYS A 19 5.66 6.20 -10.88
C CYS A 19 5.31 5.43 -12.16
N PRO A 20 5.66 5.92 -13.37
CA PRO A 20 5.23 5.33 -14.65
C PRO A 20 5.47 3.82 -14.73
N ARG A 21 6.68 3.36 -14.35
CA ARG A 21 7.02 1.92 -14.30
C ARG A 21 6.07 1.09 -13.42
N LEU A 22 5.65 1.65 -12.28
CA LEU A 22 4.72 0.97 -11.37
C LEU A 22 3.27 1.04 -11.87
N VAL A 23 2.90 2.11 -12.57
CA VAL A 23 1.60 2.23 -13.24
C VAL A 23 1.47 1.16 -14.31
N ASP A 24 2.49 0.99 -15.15
CA ASP A 24 2.51 -0.04 -16.20
C ASP A 24 2.40 -1.44 -15.59
N PHE A 25 3.19 -1.72 -14.55
CA PHE A 25 3.11 -2.97 -13.82
C PHE A 25 1.72 -3.20 -13.21
N ARG A 26 1.15 -2.19 -12.54
CA ARG A 26 -0.18 -2.26 -11.95
C ARG A 26 -1.24 -2.57 -13.01
N ASN A 27 -1.18 -1.92 -14.18
CA ASN A 27 -2.12 -2.15 -15.26
C ASN A 27 -2.03 -3.58 -15.80
N ALA A 28 -0.81 -4.10 -15.99
CA ALA A 28 -0.59 -5.48 -16.41
C ALA A 28 -1.15 -6.49 -15.38
N ILE A 29 -0.91 -6.26 -14.09
CA ILE A 29 -1.39 -7.15 -13.02
C ILE A 29 -2.91 -7.02 -12.81
N ARG A 30 -3.52 -5.84 -13.01
CA ARG A 30 -4.99 -5.68 -13.02
C ARG A 30 -5.64 -6.53 -14.11
N ALA A 31 -5.04 -6.62 -15.29
CA ALA A 31 -5.53 -7.47 -16.36
C ALA A 31 -5.34 -8.96 -16.04
N ALA A 32 -4.19 -9.34 -15.47
CA ALA A 32 -3.88 -10.74 -15.15
C ALA A 32 -4.66 -11.27 -13.93
N PHE A 33 -4.93 -10.42 -12.94
CA PHE A 33 -5.57 -10.79 -11.66
C PHE A 33 -6.62 -9.73 -11.29
N PRO A 34 -7.79 -9.70 -11.95
CA PRO A 34 -8.79 -8.65 -11.76
C PRO A 34 -9.35 -8.58 -10.33
N ASP A 35 -9.35 -9.71 -9.62
CA ASP A 35 -9.89 -9.82 -8.25
C ASP A 35 -8.88 -9.39 -7.17
N PHE A 36 -7.64 -9.04 -7.54
CA PHE A 36 -6.63 -8.57 -6.59
C PHE A 36 -6.79 -7.06 -6.31
N PHE A 37 -6.28 -6.62 -5.17
CA PHE A 37 -6.33 -5.20 -4.79
C PHE A 37 -5.69 -4.25 -5.84
N ASN A 38 -4.48 -4.58 -6.33
CA ASN A 38 -3.81 -3.92 -7.46
C ASN A 38 -3.83 -2.38 -7.43
N ALA A 39 -3.44 -1.80 -6.31
CA ALA A 39 -3.34 -0.36 -6.10
C ALA A 39 -2.26 -0.06 -5.05
N PRO A 40 -1.85 1.21 -4.86
CA PRO A 40 -1.04 1.61 -3.72
C PRO A 40 -1.65 1.09 -2.42
N VAL A 41 -0.89 0.28 -1.69
CA VAL A 41 -1.36 -0.38 -0.48
C VAL A 41 -1.34 0.64 0.67
N PRO A 42 -2.48 0.92 1.32
CA PRO A 42 -2.52 1.87 2.43
C PRO A 42 -1.75 1.34 3.64
N SER A 43 -1.19 2.26 4.44
CA SER A 43 -0.69 1.92 5.76
C SER A 43 -1.84 1.43 6.65
N PHE A 44 -1.51 0.57 7.63
CA PHE A 44 -2.49 0.06 8.60
C PHE A 44 -1.93 0.14 10.01
N GLY A 45 -2.82 0.28 11.00
CA GLY A 45 -2.47 0.42 12.41
C GLY A 45 -3.07 1.68 13.03
N GLY A 46 -2.95 1.81 14.35
CA GLY A 46 -3.37 3.01 15.08
C GLY A 46 -2.40 4.16 14.85
N ALA A 47 -2.94 5.38 14.73
CA ALA A 47 -2.12 6.59 14.63
C ALA A 47 -1.34 6.89 15.93
N ASP A 48 -1.78 6.30 17.04
CA ASP A 48 -1.17 6.36 18.38
C ASP A 48 -0.19 5.20 18.65
N ALA A 49 0.11 4.38 17.64
CA ALA A 49 1.06 3.28 17.77
C ALA A 49 2.45 3.78 18.18
N ARG A 50 3.07 3.10 19.14
CA ARG A 50 4.42 3.43 19.65
C ARG A 50 5.56 2.81 18.82
N LEU A 51 5.23 1.93 17.88
CA LEU A 51 6.17 1.22 17.02
C LEU A 51 5.68 1.27 15.57
N LEU A 52 6.58 1.61 14.65
CA LEU A 52 6.35 1.57 13.21
C LEU A 52 7.20 0.48 12.56
N VAL A 53 6.56 -0.41 11.82
CA VAL A 53 7.25 -1.40 10.98
C VAL A 53 7.25 -0.88 9.54
N VAL A 54 8.45 -0.69 8.98
CA VAL A 54 8.62 -0.18 7.61
C VAL A 54 9.09 -1.32 6.70
N GLY A 55 8.31 -1.61 5.67
CA GLY A 55 8.67 -2.57 4.62
C GLY A 55 9.26 -1.88 3.38
N LEU A 56 9.78 -2.69 2.45
CA LEU A 56 10.33 -2.19 1.19
C LEU A 56 9.24 -1.92 0.15
N ALA A 57 8.47 -2.95 -0.22
CA ALA A 57 7.43 -2.87 -1.25
C ALA A 57 6.39 -4.00 -1.08
N PRO A 58 5.16 -3.83 -1.61
CA PRO A 58 4.16 -4.89 -1.64
C PRO A 58 4.61 -6.12 -2.46
N GLY A 59 4.55 -7.30 -1.87
CA GLY A 59 4.68 -8.56 -2.60
C GLY A 59 3.47 -8.81 -3.52
N LEU A 60 3.72 -9.37 -4.71
CA LEU A 60 2.68 -9.59 -5.74
C LEU A 60 1.49 -10.44 -5.23
N ARG A 61 1.77 -11.51 -4.49
CA ARG A 61 0.74 -12.43 -3.95
C ARG A 61 0.33 -12.13 -2.50
N GLY A 62 1.08 -11.27 -1.83
CA GLY A 62 0.79 -10.75 -0.49
C GLY A 62 -0.04 -9.48 -0.56
N ALA A 63 0.55 -8.37 -0.14
CA ALA A 63 -0.13 -7.08 -0.05
C ALA A 63 -0.72 -6.55 -1.37
N ASN A 64 -0.14 -6.87 -2.53
CA ASN A 64 -0.74 -6.48 -3.82
C ASN A 64 -2.05 -7.23 -4.11
N ARG A 65 -2.21 -8.44 -3.57
CA ARG A 65 -3.45 -9.21 -3.62
C ARG A 65 -4.44 -8.77 -2.55
N THR A 66 -3.97 -8.66 -1.31
CA THR A 66 -4.83 -8.50 -0.12
C THR A 66 -5.15 -7.04 0.22
N GLY A 67 -4.38 -6.09 -0.30
CA GLY A 67 -4.53 -4.67 0.05
C GLY A 67 -4.08 -4.32 1.46
N ARG A 68 -3.42 -5.25 2.17
CA ARG A 68 -2.89 -5.04 3.52
C ARG A 68 -1.40 -5.39 3.57
N PRO A 69 -0.53 -4.48 4.07
CA PRO A 69 0.90 -4.77 4.21
C PRO A 69 1.15 -6.07 5.00
N PHE A 70 2.18 -6.82 4.59
CA PHE A 70 2.64 -8.06 5.24
C PHE A 70 1.56 -9.14 5.44
N THR A 71 0.59 -9.22 4.53
CA THR A 71 -0.53 -10.17 4.64
C THR A 71 -0.64 -11.04 3.40
N GLY A 72 -0.59 -12.37 3.58
CA GLY A 72 -0.99 -13.36 2.58
C GLY A 72 0.12 -13.92 1.68
N ASP A 73 1.38 -13.57 1.92
CA ASP A 73 2.55 -14.10 1.20
C ASP A 73 3.31 -15.23 1.92
N TRP A 74 2.89 -15.61 3.14
CA TRP A 74 3.42 -16.75 3.93
C TRP A 74 4.95 -16.85 3.99
N ALA A 75 5.64 -15.70 3.94
CA ALA A 75 7.08 -15.63 4.10
C ALA A 75 7.54 -16.15 5.47
#